data_AF-A0A328A947-F1
#
_entry.id   AF-A0A328A947-F1
#
_cell.length_a   1.000
_cell.length_b   1.000
_cell.length_c   1.000
_cell.angle_alpha   90.00
_cell.angle_beta   90.00
_cell.angle_gamma   90.00
#
_symmetry.space_group_name_H-M   'P 1'
#
loop_
_entity.id
_entity.type
_entity.pdbx_description
1 polymer ?
#
loop_
_entity_poly.entity_id
_entity_poly.type
_entity_poly.pdbx_seq_one_letter_code
_entity_poly.pdbx_strand_id
1 'polypeptide(L)'
;MAASTTVFATGSALGVKLGATATSTPAFAALTRFFGNDGHDYLYVKAHGTISSTGTCIIGAAGSASTDSGSAGWTANVPSGAVANQYFFVKRTTLA
;
A
#
# COMPACT_ATOMS: atom_id res chain seq x y z
N MET A 1 19.24 -18.12 4.39
CA MET A 1 18.36 -16.94 4.55
C MET A 1 16.94 -17.44 4.65
N ALA A 2 16.26 -17.23 5.79
CA ALA A 2 14.81 -17.45 5.84
C ALA A 2 14.17 -16.35 4.99
N ALA A 3 13.61 -16.71 3.85
CA ALA A 3 12.71 -15.83 3.13
C ALA A 3 11.49 -15.63 4.05
N SER A 4 11.42 -14.50 4.74
CA SER A 4 10.20 -14.07 5.40
C SER A 4 9.18 -13.82 4.29
N THR A 5 8.44 -14.85 3.90
CA THR A 5 7.32 -14.72 2.97
C THR A 5 6.23 -13.95 3.70
N THR A 6 6.19 -12.64 3.49
CA THR A 6 5.03 -11.84 3.87
C THR A 6 3.82 -12.42 3.17
N VAL A 7 2.90 -13.02 3.93
CA VAL A 7 1.67 -13.59 3.39
C VAL A 7 0.69 -12.45 3.17
N PHE A 8 0.30 -12.26 1.91
CA PHE A 8 -0.72 -11.28 1.55
C PHE A 8 -2.08 -12.00 1.46
N ALA A 9 -3.09 -11.49 2.14
CA ALA A 9 -4.47 -11.90 1.86
C ALA A 9 -4.88 -11.29 0.52
N THR A 10 -5.55 -12.03 -0.37
CA THR A 10 -6.05 -11.50 -1.64
C THR A 10 -7.51 -11.11 -1.53
N GLY A 11 -7.83 -9.85 -1.82
CA GLY A 11 -9.20 -9.33 -1.92
C GLY A 11 -9.64 -9.14 -3.38
N SER A 12 -10.95 -9.10 -3.60
CA SER A 12 -11.51 -8.70 -4.91
C SER A 12 -11.46 -7.19 -5.08
N ALA A 13 -10.95 -6.72 -6.22
CA ALA A 13 -10.90 -5.30 -6.55
C ALA A 13 -12.25 -4.71 -7.00
N LEU A 14 -13.28 -5.55 -7.19
CA LEU A 14 -14.60 -5.10 -7.63
C LEU A 14 -15.21 -4.09 -6.64
N GLY A 15 -15.48 -2.88 -7.13
CA GLY A 15 -16.05 -1.79 -6.33
C GLY A 15 -15.06 -1.11 -5.37
N VAL A 16 -13.80 -1.52 -5.32
CA VAL A 16 -12.77 -0.92 -4.45
C VAL A 16 -12.09 0.23 -5.18
N LYS A 17 -12.08 1.43 -4.59
CA LYS A 17 -11.33 2.56 -5.12
C LYS A 17 -9.87 2.48 -4.68
N LEU A 18 -9.02 1.86 -5.51
CA LEU A 18 -7.59 1.59 -5.23
C LEU A 18 -6.68 2.84 -5.21
N GLY A 19 -7.23 4.05 -5.35
CA GLY A 19 -6.55 5.35 -5.26
C GLY A 19 -7.35 6.36 -4.45
N ALA A 20 -7.97 5.92 -3.36
CA ALA A 20 -8.81 6.75 -2.50
C ALA A 20 -7.99 7.56 -1.47
N THR A 21 -8.68 8.47 -0.80
CA THR A 21 -8.17 9.21 0.36
C THR A 21 -7.71 8.25 1.45
N ALA A 22 -6.62 8.58 2.13
CA ALA A 22 -6.22 7.85 3.32
C ALA A 22 -7.31 7.99 4.42
N THR A 23 -7.51 6.92 5.19
CA THR A 23 -8.58 6.83 6.19
C THR A 23 -8.03 6.38 7.53
N SER A 24 -8.51 6.95 8.63
CA SER A 24 -8.17 6.47 9.98
C SER A 24 -8.89 5.17 10.33
N THR A 25 -9.98 4.86 9.63
CA THR A 25 -10.75 3.63 9.82
C THR A 25 -10.36 2.61 8.74
N PRO A 26 -9.82 1.44 9.10
CA PRO A 26 -9.41 0.45 8.12
C PRO A 26 -10.64 -0.15 7.41
N ALA A 27 -10.62 -0.15 6.08
CA ALA A 27 -11.62 -0.84 5.26
C ALA A 27 -11.29 -2.33 5.08
N PHE A 28 -10.01 -2.68 5.17
CA PHE A 28 -9.49 -4.03 5.01
C PHE A 28 -8.37 -4.30 6.03
N ALA A 29 -7.97 -5.55 6.19
CA ALA A 29 -6.76 -5.87 6.94
C ALA A 29 -5.53 -5.29 6.21
N ALA A 30 -4.52 -4.84 6.97
CA ALA A 30 -3.23 -4.49 6.37
C ALA A 30 -2.64 -5.70 5.65
N LEU A 31 -1.84 -5.46 4.60
CA LEU A 31 -1.30 -6.47 3.68
C LEU A 31 -2.36 -7.18 2.81
N THR A 32 -3.58 -6.65 2.71
CA THR A 32 -4.54 -7.14 1.71
C THR A 32 -4.10 -6.67 0.32
N ARG A 33 -3.84 -7.62 -0.58
CA ARG A 33 -3.46 -7.41 -1.98
C ARG A 33 -4.69 -7.41 -2.88
N PHE A 34 -4.70 -6.50 -3.83
CA PHE A 34 -5.70 -6.38 -4.88
C PHE A 34 -4.99 -6.27 -6.24
N PHE A 35 -5.53 -6.92 -7.25
CA PHE A 35 -5.06 -6.78 -8.63
C PHE A 35 -5.82 -5.64 -9.28
N GLY A 36 -5.11 -4.59 -9.68
CA GLY A 36 -5.71 -3.48 -10.41
C GLY A 36 -5.94 -3.85 -11.87
N ASN A 37 -6.94 -3.22 -12.48
CA ASN A 37 -7.24 -3.38 -13.90
C ASN A 37 -6.14 -2.77 -14.80
N ASP A 38 -5.24 -1.97 -14.23
CA ASP A 38 -4.06 -1.40 -14.89
C ASP A 38 -2.85 -2.35 -14.90
N GLY A 39 -3.01 -3.61 -14.47
CA GLY A 39 -1.96 -4.62 -14.47
C GLY A 39 -0.96 -4.50 -13.32
N HIS A 40 -1.24 -3.62 -12.34
CA HIS A 40 -0.41 -3.47 -11.16
C HIS A 40 -1.03 -4.13 -9.93
N ASP A 41 -0.16 -4.55 -9.02
CA ASP A 41 -0.58 -4.94 -7.67
C ASP A 41 -0.81 -3.71 -6.81
N TYR A 42 -1.88 -3.74 -6.04
CA TYR A 42 -2.16 -2.79 -4.98
C TYR A 42 -2.11 -3.49 -3.64
N LEU A 43 -1.58 -2.81 -2.63
CA LEU A 43 -1.49 -3.34 -1.28
C LEU A 43 -2.08 -2.34 -0.30
N TYR A 44 -2.99 -2.81 0.55
CA TYR A 44 -3.55 -2.01 1.61
C TYR A 44 -2.60 -1.97 2.81
N VAL A 45 -2.20 -0.78 3.22
CA VAL A 45 -1.14 -0.58 4.22
C VAL A 45 -1.50 0.52 5.20
N LYS A 46 -0.82 0.54 6.34
CA LYS A 46 -0.96 1.57 7.37
C LYS A 46 0.25 2.50 7.38
N ALA A 47 0.04 3.80 7.28
CA ALA A 47 1.10 4.80 7.40
C ALA A 47 1.77 4.73 8.78
N HIS A 48 3.07 4.48 8.83
CA HIS A 48 3.88 4.58 10.05
C HIS A 48 4.24 6.04 10.38
N GLY A 49 4.39 6.86 9.35
CA GLY A 49 4.64 8.30 9.43
C GLY A 49 3.90 9.04 8.32
N THR A 50 4.19 10.33 8.13
CA THR A 50 3.63 11.08 7.00
C THR A 50 4.20 10.57 5.68
N ILE A 51 3.32 10.19 4.77
CA ILE A 51 3.62 9.73 3.42
C ILE A 51 3.13 10.78 2.42
N SER A 52 4.04 11.28 1.58
CA SER A 52 3.69 12.19 0.49
C SER A 52 2.89 11.47 -0.60
N SER A 53 2.05 12.19 -1.31
CA SER A 53 1.15 11.65 -2.35
C SER A 53 1.86 10.98 -3.53
N THR A 54 3.14 11.28 -3.74
CA THR A 54 3.99 10.73 -4.81
C THR A 54 5.20 9.97 -4.27
N GLY A 55 5.24 9.69 -2.96
CA GLY A 55 6.38 9.05 -2.31
C GLY A 55 6.52 7.57 -2.67
N THR A 56 7.77 7.11 -2.77
CA THR A 56 8.12 5.69 -2.70
C THR A 56 8.01 5.20 -1.26
N CYS A 57 7.57 3.96 -1.08
CA CYS A 57 7.30 3.36 0.21
C CYS A 57 8.02 2.02 0.37
N ILE A 58 8.61 1.80 1.54
CA ILE A 58 8.93 0.45 2.03
C ILE A 58 7.74 -0.05 2.86
N ILE A 59 7.39 -1.32 2.68
CA ILE A 59 6.34 -1.99 3.44
C ILE A 59 6.99 -2.96 4.43
N GLY A 60 6.81 -2.69 5.72
CA GLY A 60 7.24 -3.56 6.80
C GLY A 60 6.39 -4.84 6.91
N ALA A 61 6.89 -5.81 7.68
CA ALA A 61 6.27 -7.14 7.81
C ALA A 61 4.83 -7.13 8.37
N ALA A 62 4.43 -6.07 9.07
CA ALA A 62 3.06 -5.90 9.60
C ALA A 62 2.18 -5.00 8.72
N GLY A 63 2.61 -4.68 7.49
CA GLY A 63 1.88 -3.78 6.59
C GLY A 63 2.00 -2.31 6.93
N SER A 64 3.00 -1.93 7.73
CA SER A 64 3.37 -0.54 7.97
C SER A 64 4.11 0.04 6.76
N ALA A 65 3.64 1.15 6.23
CA ALA A 65 4.29 1.89 5.17
C ALA A 65 5.09 3.07 5.74
N SER A 66 6.35 3.18 5.34
CA SER A 66 7.20 4.33 5.63
C SER A 66 7.79 4.88 4.34
N THR A 67 8.03 6.19 4.30
CA THR A 67 8.73 6.84 3.20
C THR A 67 10.08 6.17 3.01
N ASP A 68 10.41 5.95 1.76
CA ASP A 68 11.64 5.35 1.34
C ASP A 68 12.32 6.23 0.29
N SER A 69 13.66 6.23 0.27
CA SER A 69 14.48 7.12 -0.54
C SER A 69 14.70 6.64 -1.98
N GLY A 70 13.82 5.77 -2.51
CA GLY A 70 13.85 5.34 -3.91
C GLY A 70 14.05 3.84 -4.14
N SER A 71 13.86 3.00 -3.13
CA SER A 71 13.69 1.55 -3.29
C SER A 71 12.52 1.25 -4.23
N ALA A 72 12.84 0.51 -5.28
CA ALA A 72 11.89 0.01 -6.25
C ALA A 72 11.01 -1.06 -5.61
N GLY A 73 9.76 -0.73 -5.32
CA GLY A 73 8.78 -1.74 -4.92
C GLY A 73 7.37 -1.21 -4.90
N TRP A 74 7.14 -0.10 -4.18
CA TRP A 74 5.81 0.45 -3.95
C TRP A 74 5.81 1.98 -3.98
N THR A 75 4.77 2.55 -4.57
CA THR A 75 4.49 3.99 -4.54
C THR A 75 3.17 4.25 -3.83
N ALA A 76 3.10 5.36 -3.11
CA ALA A 76 1.86 5.83 -2.52
C ALA A 76 0.83 6.13 -3.63
N ASN A 77 -0.37 5.57 -3.52
CA ASN A 77 -1.48 5.90 -4.41
C ASN A 77 -2.56 6.67 -3.65
N VAL A 78 -2.17 7.79 -3.04
CA VAL A 78 -3.04 8.64 -2.22
C VAL A 78 -2.82 10.12 -2.56
N PRO A 79 -3.71 10.76 -3.35
CA PRO A 79 -3.47 12.11 -3.88
C PRO A 79 -3.24 13.20 -2.82
N SER A 80 -3.85 13.07 -1.64
CA SER A 80 -3.70 14.01 -0.52
C SER A 80 -2.53 13.70 0.41
N GLY A 81 -1.80 12.61 0.16
CA GLY A 81 -0.90 12.02 1.14
C GLY A 81 -1.64 11.31 2.27
N ALA A 82 -0.87 10.68 3.17
CA ALA A 82 -1.37 10.01 4.36
C ALA A 82 -0.58 10.46 5.58
N VAL A 83 -1.25 10.72 6.70
CA VAL A 83 -0.57 10.94 8.00
C VAL A 83 -0.45 9.63 8.76
N ALA A 84 0.38 9.62 9.81
CA ALA A 84 0.59 8.45 10.65
C ALA A 84 -0.76 7.84 11.12
N ASN A 85 -0.81 6.51 11.16
CA ASN A 85 -1.97 5.69 11.50
C ASN A 85 -3.14 5.68 10.52
N GLN A 86 -3.06 6.37 9.39
CA GLN A 86 -4.05 6.22 8.33
C GLN A 86 -3.73 5.04 7.41
N TYR A 87 -4.77 4.48 6.81
CA TYR A 87 -4.70 3.37 5.89
C TYR A 87 -4.99 3.84 4.46
N PHE A 88 -4.24 3.29 3.52
CA PHE A 88 -4.31 3.65 2.11
C PHE A 88 -3.76 2.53 1.23
N PHE A 89 -3.91 2.68 -0.07
CA PHE A 89 -3.33 1.76 -1.04
C PHE A 89 -1.96 2.27 -1.50
N VAL A 90 -0.99 1.36 -1.53
CA VAL A 90 0.22 1.53 -2.33
C VAL A 90 0.09 0.73 -3.61
N LYS A 91 0.73 1.22 -4.67
CA LYS A 91 0.78 0.60 -5.99
C LYS A 91 2.18 0.03 -6.22
N ARG A 92 2.28 -1.17 -6.78
CA ARG A 92 3.57 -1.75 -7.14
C ARG A 92 4.16 -1.02 -8.35
N THR A 93 5.45 -0.70 -8.30
CA THR A 93 6.09 0.08 -9.38
C THR A 93 6.22 -0.70 -10.68
N THR A 94 6.40 -2.02 -10.60
CA THR A 94 6.41 -2.90 -11.77
C THR A 94 5.01 -3.46 -12.03
N LEU A 95 4.78 -3.85 -13.28
CA LEU A 95 3.63 -4.68 -13.64
C LEU A 95 3.76 -6.06 -12.95
N ALA A 96 2.62 -6.63 -12.59
CA ALA A 96 2.49 -7.90 -11.88
C ALA A 96 2.53 -9.10 -12.83
#